data_AF-A0A1H9UGA9-F1
#
_entry.id   AF-A0A1H9UGA9-F1
#
_cell.length_a   1.000
_cell.length_b   1.000
_cell.length_c   1.000
_cell.angle_alpha   90.00
_cell.angle_beta   90.00
_cell.angle_gamma   90.00
#
_symmetry.space_group_name_H-M   'P 1'
#
loop_
_entity.id
_entity.type
_entity.pdbx_description
1 polymer ?
#
loop_
_entity_poly.entity_id
_entity_poly.type
_entity_poly.pdbx_seq_one_letter_code
_entity_poly.pdbx_strand_id
1 'polypeptide(L)' 'MATKPCPSRGAIVTYLNPDVMHPSVYVRGVVIGTHVVDPQTAHTWVPVIRSDGTMLVLDTANIIKVAASS' A
#
# COMPACT_ATOMS: atom_id res chain seq x y z
N MET A 1 -4.89 21.06 3.12
CA MET A 1 -4.99 19.87 2.25
C MET A 1 -5.30 18.69 3.15
N ALA A 2 -6.37 17.94 2.90
CA ALA A 2 -6.67 16.75 3.68
C ALA A 2 -5.64 15.67 3.31
N THR A 3 -4.68 15.43 4.18
CA THR A 3 -3.83 14.24 4.11
C THR A 3 -4.78 13.04 4.20
N LYS A 4 -4.85 12.22 3.14
CA LYS A 4 -5.54 10.93 3.26
C LYS A 4 -4.91 10.20 4.46
N PRO A 5 -5.70 9.73 5.43
CA PRO A 5 -5.12 9.03 6.58
C PRO A 5 -4.31 7.84 6.06
N CYS A 6 -3.05 7.76 6.50
CA CYS A 6 -2.17 6.64 6.15
C CYS A 6 -2.80 5.34 6.68
N PRO A 7 -2.87 4.27 5.87
CA PRO A 7 -3.43 3.01 6.36
C PRO A 7 -2.62 2.48 7.53
N SER A 8 -3.32 2.03 8.57
CA SER A 8 -2.73 1.40 9.74
C SER A 8 -2.30 -0.04 9.47
N ARG A 9 -1.44 -0.59 10.33
CA ARG A 9 -1.13 -2.02 10.34
C ARG A 9 -2.42 -2.85 10.42
N GLY A 10 -2.50 -3.92 9.64
CA GLY A 10 -3.68 -4.78 9.48
C GLY A 10 -4.65 -4.30 8.40
N ALA A 11 -4.58 -3.04 7.95
CA ALA A 11 -5.46 -2.57 6.90
C ALA A 11 -5.25 -3.34 5.59
N ILE A 12 -6.35 -3.74 4.96
CA ILE A 12 -6.34 -4.34 3.63
C ILE A 12 -6.38 -3.21 2.61
N VAL A 13 -5.37 -3.12 1.77
CA VAL A 13 -5.23 -2.08 0.76
C VAL A 13 -5.42 -2.67 -0.64
N THR A 14 -6.11 -1.94 -1.51
CA THR A 14 -6.14 -2.19 -2.96
C THR A 14 -5.37 -1.07 -3.64
N TYR A 15 -4.41 -1.43 -4.49
CA TYR A 15 -3.49 -0.48 -5.10
C TYR A 15 -3.18 -0.85 -6.55
N LEU A 16 -2.71 0.15 -7.30
CA LEU A 16 -2.26 -0.04 -8.68
C LEU A 16 -1.03 -0.95 -8.69
N ASN A 17 -1.06 -2.01 -9.49
CA ASN A 17 0.05 -2.93 -9.59
C ASN A 17 1.20 -2.28 -10.37
N PRO A 18 2.40 -2.15 -9.77
CA PRO A 18 3.56 -1.61 -10.49
C PRO A 18 4.09 -2.57 -11.55
N ASP A 19 3.74 -3.87 -11.47
CA ASP A 19 4.11 -4.85 -12.48
C ASP A 19 3.18 -4.77 -13.69
N VAL A 20 3.67 -4.15 -14.76
CA VAL A 20 2.97 -3.97 -16.04
C VAL A 20 2.74 -5.28 -16.79
N MET A 21 3.46 -6.35 -16.45
CA MET A 21 3.31 -7.67 -17.09
C MET A 21 2.28 -8.53 -16.38
N HIS A 22 1.88 -8.16 -15.16
CA HIS A 22 0.91 -8.90 -14.38
C HIS A 22 -0.52 -8.66 -14.92
N PRO A 23 -1.35 -9.71 -15.07
CA PRO A 23 -2.68 -9.59 -15.69
C PRO A 23 -3.66 -8.69 -14.90
N SER A 24 -3.47 -8.59 -13.58
CA SER A 24 -4.29 -7.72 -12.72
C SER A 24 -3.72 -6.31 -12.60
N VAL A 25 -4.49 -5.31 -13.04
CA VAL A 25 -4.20 -3.87 -12.87
C VAL A 25 -4.21 -3.46 -11.40
N TYR A 26 -5.13 -4.01 -10.61
CA TYR A 26 -5.22 -3.76 -9.18
C TYR A 26 -4.93 -5.03 -8.40
N VAL A 27 -4.14 -4.87 -7.34
CA VAL A 27 -3.78 -5.96 -6.44
C VAL A 27 -4.14 -5.59 -5.01
N ARG A 28 -4.28 -6.62 -4.17
CA ARG A 28 -4.58 -6.46 -2.74
C ARG A 28 -3.41 -6.93 -1.91
N GLY A 29 -3.26 -6.32 -0.75
CA GLY A 29 -2.33 -6.76 0.27
C GLY A 29 -2.71 -6.21 1.63
N VAL A 30 -1.98 -6.64 2.65
CA VAL A 30 -2.18 -6.22 4.04
C VAL A 30 -1.00 -5.37 4.47
N VAL A 31 -1.25 -4.24 5.13
CA VAL A 31 -0.19 -3.41 5.71
C VAL A 31 0.38 -4.11 6.94
N ILE A 32 1.68 -4.37 6.96
CA ILE A 32 2.31 -5.20 8.00
C ILE A 32 3.13 -4.41 9.03
N GLY A 33 3.38 -3.13 8.80
CA GLY A 33 4.30 -2.33 9.62
C GLY A 33 3.98 -0.84 9.66
N THR A 34 4.92 -0.08 10.22
CA THR A 34 4.87 1.38 10.30
C THR A 34 5.10 2.01 8.93
N HIS A 35 4.54 3.19 8.72
CA HIS A 35 4.83 3.97 7.52
C HIS A 35 6.24 4.55 7.57
N VAL A 36 6.82 4.77 6.40
CA VAL A 36 8.11 5.44 6.19
C VAL A 36 7.84 6.66 5.33
N VAL A 37 8.51 7.77 5.62
CA VAL A 37 8.45 8.99 4.80
C VAL A 37 9.70 9.04 3.94
N ASP A 38 9.54 9.16 2.63
CA ASP A 38 10.64 9.37 1.70
C ASP A 38 11.19 10.79 1.90
N PRO A 39 12.47 10.97 2.31
CA PRO A 39 13.04 12.29 2.56
C PRO A 39 13.19 13.15 1.29
N GLN A 40 13.19 12.55 0.10
CA GLN A 40 13.33 13.30 -1.17
C GLN A 40 11.99 13.86 -1.65
N THR A 41 10.92 13.06 -1.53
CA THR A 41 9.60 13.40 -2.09
C THR A 41 8.58 13.80 -1.02
N ALA A 42 8.90 13.60 0.25
CA ALA A 42 7.96 13.67 1.38
C ALA A 42 6.75 12.73 1.26
N HIS A 43 6.78 11.77 0.32
CA HIS A 43 5.71 10.78 0.17
C HIS A 43 5.72 9.78 1.32
N THR A 44 4.54 9.35 1.72
CA THR A 44 4.36 8.31 2.73
C THR A 44 4.26 6.95 2.06
N TRP A 45 5.07 6.02 2.52
CA TRP A 45 5.14 4.64 2.05
C TRP A 45 4.77 3.67 3.16
N VAL A 46 4.16 2.55 2.81
CA VAL A 46 3.73 1.51 3.75
C VAL A 46 4.22 0.13 3.31
N PRO A 47 4.73 -0.72 4.22
CA PRO A 47 5.08 -2.10 3.89
C PRO A 47 3.80 -2.94 3.75
N VAL A 48 3.68 -3.64 2.63
CA VAL A 48 2.51 -4.46 2.27
C VAL A 48 2.95 -5.88 1.95
N ILE A 49 2.24 -6.87 2.50
CA ILE A 49 2.36 -8.27 2.12
C ILE A 49 1.18 -8.68 1.23
N ARG A 50 1.47 -9.41 0.15
CA ARG A 50 0.48 -10.03 -0.74
C ARG A 50 0.16 -11.46 -0.26
N SER A 51 -0.90 -12.06 -0.80
CA SER A 51 -1.32 -13.43 -0.43
C SER A 51 -0.33 -14.53 -0.84
N ASP A 52 0.53 -14.24 -1.81
CA ASP A 52 1.63 -15.11 -2.25
C ASP A 52 2.88 -15.01 -1.33
N GLY A 53 2.83 -14.20 -0.27
CA GLY A 53 3.94 -13.95 0.63
C GLY A 53 4.91 -12.86 0.15
N THR A 54 4.73 -12.31 -1.05
CA THR A 54 5.56 -11.23 -1.57
C THR A 54 5.38 -9.97 -0.71
N MET A 55 6.50 -9.41 -0.24
CA MET A 55 6.53 -8.13 0.49
C MET A 55 7.05 -7.02 -0.41
N LEU A 56 6.40 -5.85 -0.35
CA LEU A 56 6.85 -4.64 -1.01
C LEU A 56 6.60 -3.41 -0.15
N VAL A 57 7.31 -2.33 -0.45
CA VAL A 57 7.07 -1.01 0.13
C VAL A 57 6.28 -0.21 -0.90
N LEU A 58 5.08 0.23 -0.53
CA LEU A 58 4.10 0.83 -1.42
C LEU A 58 3.93 2.32 -1.10
N ASP A 59 4.07 3.18 -2.11
CA ASP A 59 3.67 4.58 -2.01
C ASP A 59 2.16 4.66 -1.79
N THR A 60 1.73 5.30 -0.71
CA THR A 60 0.32 5.46 -0.36
C THR A 60 -0.47 6.22 -1.43
N ALA A 61 0.18 7.00 -2.30
CA ALA A 61 -0.44 7.63 -3.45
C ALA A 61 -1.06 6.62 -4.44
N ASN A 62 -0.54 5.39 -4.50
CA ASN A 62 -1.05 4.33 -5.38
C ASN A 62 -2.20 3.52 -4.77
N ILE A 63 -2.61 3.82 -3.53
CA ILE A 63 -3.71 3.14 -2.84
C ILE A 63 -5.05 3.76 -3.27
N ILE A 64 -5.88 2.92 -3.90
CA ILE A 64 -7.21 3.33 -4.38
C ILE A 64 -8.32 3.02 -3.37
N LYS A 65 -8.09 2.05 -2.46
CA LYS A 65 -9.07 1.64 -1.44
C LYS A 65 -8.38 1.08 -0.21
N VAL A 66 -8.91 1.44 0.97
CA VAL A 66 -8.52 0.88 2.28
C VAL A 66 -9.75 0.24 2.91
N ALA A 67 -9.59 -0.96 3.47
CA ALA A 67 -10.60 -1.65 4.26
C ALA A 67 -9.99 -2.11 5.60
N ALA A 68 -10.82 -2.17 6.65
CA ALA A 68 -10.40 -2.76 7.92
C ALA A 68 -10.21 -4.28 7.76
N SER A 69 -9.19 -4.84 8.41
CA SER A 69 -9.18 -6.29 8.68
C SER A 69 -10.27 -6.58 9.72
N SER A 70 -11.22 -7.43 9.36
CA SER A 70 -12.22 -7.98 10.29
C SER A 70 -11.56 -8.93 11.30
#